data_AF-A0A5B6X244-F1
#
_entry.id   AF-A0A5B6X244-F1
#
_cell.length_a   1.000
_cell.length_b   1.000
_cell.length_c   1.000
_cell.angle_alpha   90.00
_cell.angle_beta   90.00
_cell.angle_gamma   90.00
#
_symmetry.space_group_name_H-M   'P 1'
#
loop_
_entity.id
_entity.type
_entity.pdbx_description
1 polymer ?
#
loop_
_entity_poly.entity_id
_entity_poly.type
_entity_poly.pdbx_seq_one_letter_code
_entity_poly.pdbx_strand_id
1 'polypeptide(L)'
;MQVLGTLFYVNWLRSSISRPVIYSPHFEISPALLTWISNNVRFANHVNEDPIAFLRKFDLICSTISYVGIPSEAIKLVLIPFMLGGKEKMWLEAFPPDTITTCNDFVQLLLRLVLLKTKQCITETLDKRGKDSRQS
;
A
#
# COMPACT_ATOMS: atom_id res chain seq x y z
N MET A 1 -13.46 -19.10 17.60
CA MET A 1 -12.91 -18.53 16.36
C MET A 1 -11.94 -17.40 16.73
N GLN A 2 -10.66 -17.68 16.94
CA GLN A 2 -9.63 -16.67 17.34
C GLN A 2 -8.36 -16.72 16.47
N VAL A 3 -8.30 -17.65 15.50
CA VAL A 3 -7.08 -17.95 14.73
C VAL A 3 -6.72 -16.81 13.77
N LEU A 4 -7.72 -16.03 13.33
CA LEU A 4 -7.52 -14.90 12.42
C LEU A 4 -6.87 -13.69 13.11
N GLY A 5 -7.16 -13.44 14.39
CA GLY A 5 -6.50 -12.40 15.18
C GLY A 5 -4.99 -12.64 15.30
N THR A 6 -4.59 -13.90 15.51
CA THR A 6 -3.17 -14.28 15.56
C THR A 6 -2.51 -14.19 14.20
N LEU A 7 -3.17 -14.57 13.11
CA LEU A 7 -2.61 -14.45 11.76
C LEU A 7 -2.46 -13.00 11.30
N PHE A 8 -3.42 -12.14 11.64
CA PHE A 8 -3.26 -10.69 11.50
C PHE A 8 -2.07 -10.18 12.32
N TYR A 9 -1.89 -10.70 13.54
CA TYR A 9 -0.80 -10.34 14.45
C TYR A 9 0.59 -10.72 13.93
N VAL A 10 0.83 -11.96 13.49
CA VAL A 10 2.15 -12.37 12.97
C VAL A 10 2.48 -11.75 11.62
N ASN A 11 1.49 -11.48 10.79
CA ASN A 11 1.73 -10.82 9.50
C ASN A 11 2.04 -9.32 9.70
N TRP A 12 1.51 -8.70 10.76
CA TRP A 12 1.84 -7.33 11.14
C TRP A 12 3.28 -7.18 11.65
N LEU A 13 3.81 -8.17 12.38
CA LEU A 13 5.20 -8.14 12.91
C LEU A 13 6.29 -8.07 11.83
N ARG A 14 5.95 -8.42 10.58
CA ARG A 14 6.85 -8.33 9.42
C ARG A 14 6.57 -7.12 8.54
N SER A 15 5.59 -6.31 8.90
CA SER A 15 5.21 -5.11 8.16
C SER A 15 6.01 -3.91 8.64
N SER A 16 6.35 -3.02 7.72
CA SER A 16 6.96 -1.73 8.05
C SER A 16 5.96 -0.69 8.52
N ILE A 17 4.67 -1.07 8.62
CA ILE A 17 3.60 -0.24 9.17
C ILE A 17 3.53 -0.43 10.68
N SER A 18 3.57 0.67 11.42
CA SER A 18 3.45 0.64 12.87
C SER A 18 2.07 0.18 13.29
N ARG A 19 2.01 -0.66 14.32
CA ARG A 19 0.75 -1.21 14.81
C ARG A 19 -0.15 -0.06 15.31
N PRO A 20 -1.35 0.12 14.75
CA PRO A 20 -2.26 1.12 15.27
C PRO A 20 -2.74 0.70 16.66
N VAL A 21 -2.84 1.68 17.55
CA VAL A 21 -3.38 1.49 18.89
C VAL A 21 -4.90 1.38 18.79
N ILE A 22 -5.42 0.18 19.03
CA ILE A 22 -6.85 -0.14 18.96
C ILE A 22 -7.30 -0.55 20.37
N TYR A 23 -8.20 0.23 20.96
CA TYR A 23 -8.70 0.02 22.33
C TYR A 23 -9.89 -0.96 22.41
N SER A 24 -10.22 -1.63 21.30
CA SER A 24 -11.30 -2.61 21.23
C SER A 24 -10.72 -4.03 21.05
N PRO A 25 -10.78 -4.90 22.08
CA PRO A 25 -10.18 -6.23 22.04
C PRO A 25 -10.89 -7.22 21.10
N HIS A 26 -12.10 -6.88 20.64
CA HIS A 26 -12.89 -7.68 19.70
C HIS A 26 -13.03 -7.01 18.33
N PHE A 27 -12.18 -6.03 18.04
CA PHE A 27 -12.17 -5.38 16.73
C PHE A 27 -11.72 -6.37 15.64
N GLU A 28 -12.59 -6.60 14.67
CA GLU A 28 -12.28 -7.38 13.48
C GLU A 28 -12.79 -6.66 12.22
N ILE A 29 -11.94 -6.58 11.20
CA ILE A 29 -12.36 -6.17 9.87
C ILE A 29 -12.93 -7.39 9.15
N SER A 30 -14.11 -7.23 8.55
CA SER A 30 -14.79 -8.30 7.83
C SER A 30 -13.88 -8.93 6.76
N PRO A 31 -13.66 -10.25 6.76
CA PRO A 31 -12.87 -10.93 5.72
C PRO A 31 -13.42 -10.70 4.30
N ALA A 32 -14.75 -10.58 4.17
CA ALA A 32 -15.40 -10.26 2.90
C ALA A 32 -15.00 -8.88 2.39
N LEU A 33 -14.90 -7.89 3.29
CA LEU A 33 -14.43 -6.55 2.97
C LEU A 33 -12.95 -6.58 2.54
N LEU A 34 -12.09 -7.29 3.27
CA LEU A 34 -10.66 -7.41 2.91
C LEU A 34 -10.48 -8.06 1.54
N THR A 35 -11.25 -9.11 1.25
CA THR A 35 -11.25 -9.78 -0.05
C THR A 35 -11.72 -8.84 -1.15
N TRP A 36 -12.81 -8.11 -0.91
CA TRP A 36 -13.33 -7.13 -1.86
C TRP A 36 -12.30 -6.02 -2.14
N ILE A 37 -11.65 -5.49 -1.10
CA ILE A 37 -10.61 -4.47 -1.22
C ILE A 37 -9.43 -4.99 -2.04
N SER A 38 -8.92 -6.18 -1.72
CA SER A 38 -7.79 -6.80 -2.43
C SER A 38 -8.09 -7.09 -3.91
N ASN A 39 -9.36 -7.22 -4.29
CA ASN A 39 -9.74 -7.49 -5.68
C ASN A 39 -10.07 -6.21 -6.46
N ASN A 40 -10.57 -5.16 -5.79
CA ASN A 40 -11.07 -3.95 -6.46
C ASN A 40 -10.14 -2.74 -6.37
N VAL A 41 -9.23 -2.68 -5.40
CA VAL A 41 -8.45 -1.46 -5.06
C VAL A 41 -6.94 -1.70 -5.17
N ARG A 42 -6.54 -2.91 -5.56
CA ARG A 42 -5.16 -3.34 -5.61
C ARG A 42 -4.32 -2.47 -6.53
N PHE A 43 -3.24 -1.91 -6.00
CA PHE A 43 -2.23 -1.18 -6.74
C PHE A 43 -0.96 -2.02 -6.85
N ALA A 44 -0.50 -2.23 -8.08
CA ALA A 44 0.71 -2.99 -8.39
C ALA A 44 1.71 -2.20 -9.26
N ASN A 45 1.52 -0.86 -9.30
CA ASN A 45 2.36 0.12 -9.98
C ASN A 45 2.70 -0.30 -11.42
N HIS A 46 1.68 -0.77 -12.14
CA HIS A 46 1.80 -1.06 -13.55
C HIS A 46 1.88 0.24 -14.36
N VAL A 47 2.46 0.19 -15.57
CA VAL A 47 2.65 1.38 -16.44
C VAL A 47 1.32 2.11 -16.73
N ASN A 48 0.20 1.38 -16.67
CA ASN A 48 -1.14 1.90 -16.96
C ASN A 48 -1.91 2.34 -15.71
N GLU A 49 -1.34 2.15 -14.51
CA GLU A 49 -1.98 2.57 -13.26
C GLU A 49 -1.59 4.01 -12.93
N ASP A 50 -2.59 4.85 -12.65
CA ASP A 50 -2.37 6.20 -12.13
C ASP A 50 -2.30 6.17 -10.59
N PRO A 51 -1.14 6.46 -9.99
CA PRO A 51 -0.97 6.47 -8.54
C PRO A 51 -1.82 7.52 -7.84
N ILE A 52 -2.12 8.65 -8.50
CA ILE A 52 -2.97 9.70 -7.95
C ILE A 52 -4.43 9.25 -7.94
N ALA A 53 -4.89 8.58 -9.01
CA ALA A 53 -6.21 7.95 -9.04
C ALA A 53 -6.34 6.86 -7.97
N PHE A 54 -5.28 6.05 -7.75
CA PHE A 54 -5.25 5.09 -6.65
C PHE A 54 -5.40 5.78 -5.28
N LEU A 55 -4.62 6.83 -4.99
CA LEU A 55 -4.70 7.55 -3.72
C LEU A 55 -6.09 8.15 -3.47
N ARG A 56 -6.74 8.67 -4.52
CA ARG A 56 -8.13 9.14 -4.42
C ARG A 56 -9.11 8.02 -4.10
N LYS A 57 -8.94 6.85 -4.73
CA LYS A 57 -9.78 5.66 -4.48
C LYS A 57 -9.54 5.10 -3.07
N PHE A 58 -8.29 5.09 -2.63
CA PHE A 58 -7.88 4.71 -1.28
C PHE A 58 -8.60 5.58 -0.23
N ASP A 59 -8.52 6.90 -0.37
CA ASP A 59 -9.11 7.80 0.61
C ASP A 59 -10.65 7.72 0.62
N LEU A 60 -11.25 7.61 -0.56
CA LEU A 60 -12.69 7.39 -0.70
C LEU A 60 -13.14 6.12 0.05
N ILE A 61 -12.48 4.99 -0.16
CA ILE A 61 -12.86 3.71 0.49
C ILE A 61 -12.59 3.75 1.99
N CYS A 62 -11.48 4.35 2.41
CA CYS A 62 -11.22 4.50 3.84
C CYS A 62 -12.26 5.40 4.52
N SER A 63 -12.80 6.40 3.83
CA SER A 63 -13.85 7.27 4.37
C SER A 63 -15.20 6.59 4.56
N THR A 64 -15.48 5.50 3.83
CA THR A 64 -16.74 4.74 3.96
C THR A 64 -16.67 3.68 5.08
N ILE A 65 -15.47 3.37 5.55
CA ILE A 65 -15.24 2.36 6.59
C ILE A 65 -15.04 3.09 7.93
N SER A 66 -15.98 2.90 8.84
CA SER A 66 -15.87 3.43 10.21
C SER A 66 -16.30 2.38 11.21
N TYR A 67 -15.65 2.39 12.37
CA TYR A 67 -15.96 1.51 13.48
C TYR A 67 -16.06 2.33 14.76
N VAL A 68 -17.05 2.04 15.59
CA VAL A 68 -17.28 2.75 16.85
C VAL A 68 -16.04 2.62 17.74
N GLY A 69 -15.50 3.76 18.18
CA GLY A 69 -14.34 3.79 19.08
C GLY A 69 -12.99 3.52 18.42
N ILE A 70 -12.93 3.39 17.09
CA ILE A 70 -11.67 3.19 16.37
C ILE A 70 -11.31 4.45 15.58
N PRO A 71 -10.09 5.00 15.75
CA PRO A 71 -9.63 6.13 14.94
C PRO A 71 -9.63 5.78 13.44
N SER A 72 -10.07 6.71 12.59
CA SER A 72 -10.04 6.52 11.13
C SER A 72 -8.63 6.23 10.61
N GLU A 73 -7.62 6.84 11.22
CA GLU A 73 -6.21 6.61 10.89
C GLU A 73 -5.78 5.16 11.13
N ALA A 74 -6.24 4.55 12.23
CA ALA A 74 -5.96 3.16 12.53
C ALA A 74 -6.55 2.23 11.45
N ILE A 75 -7.77 2.52 10.99
CA ILE A 75 -8.42 1.77 9.90
C ILE A 75 -7.60 1.91 8.61
N LYS A 76 -7.21 3.13 8.24
CA LYS A 76 -6.38 3.40 7.04
C LYS A 76 -5.11 2.55 7.06
N LEU A 77 -4.37 2.57 8.18
CA LEU A 77 -3.13 1.80 8.33
C LEU A 77 -3.36 0.29 8.16
N VAL A 78 -4.45 -0.25 8.72
CA VAL A 78 -4.76 -1.68 8.59
C VAL A 78 -5.10 -2.09 7.15
N LEU A 79 -5.67 -1.19 6.36
CA LEU A 79 -6.10 -1.48 4.99
C LEU A 79 -4.96 -1.40 3.95
N ILE A 80 -3.89 -0.64 4.22
CA ILE A 80 -2.78 -0.45 3.28
C ILE A 80 -2.22 -1.78 2.73
N PRO A 81 -1.88 -2.80 3.54
CA PRO A 81 -1.33 -4.06 3.03
C PRO A 81 -2.26 -4.84 2.08
N PHE A 82 -3.57 -4.59 2.17
CA PHE A 82 -4.59 -5.24 1.34
C PHE A 82 -4.85 -4.49 0.03
N MET A 83 -4.61 -3.18 0.03
CA MET A 83 -4.73 -2.34 -1.17
C MET A 83 -3.46 -2.38 -2.04
N LEU A 84 -2.39 -3.02 -1.59
CA LEU A 84 -1.17 -3.22 -2.38
C LEU A 84 -1.07 -4.64 -2.95
N GLY A 85 -0.56 -4.73 -4.16
CA GLY A 85 -0.31 -5.97 -4.88
C GLY A 85 1.14 -6.14 -5.29
N GLY A 86 1.47 -7.35 -5.74
CA GLY A 86 2.69 -7.61 -6.49
C GLY A 86 3.98 -7.19 -5.77
N LYS A 87 4.81 -6.41 -6.47
CA LYS A 87 6.14 -5.97 -5.99
C LYS A 87 6.03 -4.86 -4.95
N GLU A 88 4.95 -4.11 -4.96
CA GLU A 88 4.68 -2.96 -4.10
C GLU A 88 4.38 -3.44 -2.68
N LYS A 89 3.68 -4.56 -2.54
CA LYS A 89 3.50 -5.23 -1.25
C LYS A 89 4.82 -5.74 -0.68
N MET A 90 5.64 -6.42 -1.49
CA MET A 90 6.96 -6.90 -1.05
C MET A 90 7.89 -5.75 -0.66
N TRP A 91 7.81 -4.62 -1.37
CA TRP A 91 8.58 -3.43 -1.06
C TRP A 91 8.16 -2.81 0.28
N LEU A 92 6.87 -2.82 0.60
CA LEU A 92 6.38 -2.36 1.90
C LEU A 92 6.86 -3.27 3.04
N GLU A 93 7.11 -4.55 2.80
CA GLU A 93 7.71 -5.48 3.78
C GLU A 93 9.24 -5.35 3.87
N ALA A 94 9.88 -4.61 2.95
CA ALA A 94 11.35 -4.46 2.90
C ALA A 94 11.89 -3.28 3.71
N PHE A 95 11.02 -2.39 4.22
CA PHE A 95 11.47 -1.29 5.08
C PHE A 95 11.68 -1.73 6.53
N PRO A 96 12.43 -0.95 7.31
CA PRO A 96 12.46 -1.13 8.76
C PRO A 96 11.03 -1.11 9.35
N PRO A 97 10.78 -1.85 10.44
CA PRO A 97 9.57 -1.71 11.24
C PRO A 97 9.31 -0.24 11.60
N ASP A 98 8.04 0.13 11.74
CA ASP A 98 7.60 1.47 12.15
C ASP A 98 8.00 2.63 11.19
N THR A 99 8.35 2.31 9.93
CA THR A 99 8.60 3.34 8.90
C THR A 99 7.31 4.10 8.54
N ILE A 100 6.17 3.40 8.49
CA ILE A 100 4.87 3.98 8.16
C ILE A 100 4.06 4.05 9.44
N THR A 101 4.04 5.22 10.08
CA THR A 101 3.27 5.44 11.32
C THR A 101 1.93 6.11 11.07
N THR A 102 1.84 6.84 9.95
CA THR A 102 0.64 7.54 9.50
C THR A 102 0.32 7.19 8.04
N CYS A 103 -0.93 7.39 7.67
CA CYS A 103 -1.38 7.33 6.29
C CYS A 103 -0.60 8.33 5.42
N ASN A 104 -0.23 9.49 5.97
CA ASN A 104 0.58 10.47 5.25
C ASN A 104 1.98 9.96 4.93
N ASP A 105 2.61 9.19 5.84
CA ASP A 105 3.90 8.54 5.58
C ASP A 105 3.78 7.59 4.37
N PHE A 106 2.70 6.81 4.32
CA PHE A 106 2.41 5.94 3.19
C PHE A 106 2.24 6.72 1.87
N VAL A 107 1.46 7.82 1.87
CA VAL A 107 1.27 8.65 0.68
C VAL A 107 2.61 9.19 0.16
N GLN A 108 3.43 9.75 1.05
CA GLN A 108 4.76 10.26 0.68
C GLN A 108 5.66 9.17 0.11
N LEU A 109 5.65 7.98 0.73
CA LEU A 109 6.44 6.83 0.32
C LEU A 109 5.99 6.33 -1.07
N LEU A 110 4.68 6.25 -1.32
CA LEU A 110 4.11 5.86 -2.60
C LEU A 110 4.47 6.86 -3.71
N LEU A 111 4.31 8.16 -3.46
CA LEU A 111 4.67 9.20 -4.42
C LEU A 111 6.17 9.15 -4.74
N ARG A 112 7.03 8.96 -3.72
CA ARG A 112 8.47 8.81 -3.93
C ARG A 112 8.78 7.60 -4.81
N LEU A 113 8.12 6.47 -4.61
CA LEU A 113 8.27 5.27 -5.42
C LEU A 113 8.00 5.53 -6.91
N VAL A 114 6.88 6.19 -7.18
CA VAL A 114 6.44 6.55 -8.54
C VAL A 114 7.46 7.47 -9.19
N LEU A 115 7.90 8.50 -8.46
CA LEU A 115 8.89 9.47 -8.95
C LEU A 115 10.28 8.85 -9.20
N LEU A 116 10.68 7.83 -8.43
CA LEU A 116 11.95 7.13 -8.65
C LEU A 116 11.90 6.23 -9.88
N LYS A 117 10.77 5.52 -10.11
CA LYS A 117 10.61 4.69 -11.31
C LYS A 117 10.49 5.52 -12.60
N THR A 118 9.85 6.69 -12.57
CA THR A 118 9.76 7.56 -13.75
C THR A 118 11.13 8.09 -14.19
N LYS A 119 12.03 8.38 -13.24
CA LYS A 119 13.43 8.73 -13.56
C LYS A 119 14.19 7.59 -14.25
N GLN A 120 13.97 6.34 -13.83
CA GLN A 120 14.59 5.16 -14.44
C GLN A 120 14.08 4.88 -15.86
N CYS A 121 12.77 5.04 -16.10
CA CYS A 121 12.16 4.87 -17.42
C CYS A 121 12.69 5.89 -18.46
N ILE A 122 12.94 7.13 -18.06
CA ILE A 122 13.50 8.16 -18.94
C ILE A 122 14.98 7.86 -19.27
N THR A 123 15.75 7.32 -18.32
CA THR A 123 17.15 6.97 -18.59
C THR A 123 17.32 5.78 -19.53
N GLU A 124 16.44 4.78 -19.48
CA GLU A 124 16.49 3.63 -20.41
C GLU A 124 16.02 3.98 -21.84
N THR A 125 15.12 4.97 -21.97
CA THR A 125 14.64 5.43 -23.29
C THR A 125 15.63 6.34 -24.02
N LEU A 126 16.60 6.94 -23.32
CA LEU A 126 17.71 7.68 -23.92
C LEU A 126 18.89 6.77 -24.31
N ASP A 127 19.13 5.67 -23.59
CA ASP A 127 20.18 4.68 -23.95
C ASP A 127 19.82 3.89 -25.21
N LYS A 128 18.54 3.49 -25.37
CA LYS A 128 18.09 2.79 -26.59
C LYS A 128 18.10 3.69 -27.84
N ARG A 129 17.78 4.98 -27.68
CA ARG A 129 17.79 5.94 -28.79
C ARG A 129 19.20 6.33 -29.24
N GLY A 130 20.21 6.17 -28.39
CA GLY A 130 21.62 6.41 -28.73
C GLY A 130 22.33 5.21 -29.38
N LYS A 131 21.80 3.99 -29.27
CA LYS A 131 22.37 2.78 -29.89
C LYS A 131 21.86 2.48 -31.29
N ASP A 132 20.62 2.85 -31.63
CA ASP A 132 20.10 2.67 -33.00
C ASP A 132 20.71 3.64 -34.02
N SER A 133 21.34 4.75 -33.58
CA SER A 133 21.93 5.76 -34.47
C SER A 133 23.38 5.47 -34.91
N ARG A 134 23.99 4.35 -34.49
CA ARG A 134 25.38 3.99 -34.86
C ARG A 134 25.46 2.72 -35.72
N GLN A 135 24.33 2.19 -36.17
CA GLN A 135 24.27 0.97 -36.99
C GLN A 135 23.64 1.18 -38.38
N SER A 136 23.55 2.42 -38.88
CA SER A 136 23.15 2.70 -40.26
C SER A 136 24.11 3.65 -40.97
#